data_AF-A0A804LDF7-F1
#
_entry.id   AF-A0A804LDF7-F1
#
_cell.length_a   1.000
_cell.length_b   1.000
_cell.length_c   1.000
_cell.angle_alpha   90.00
_cell.angle_beta   90.00
_cell.angle_gamma   90.00
#
_symmetry.space_group_name_H-M   'P 1'
#
loop_
_entity.id
_entity.type
_entity.pdbx_description
1 polymer ?
#
loop_
_entity_poly.entity_id
_entity_poly.type
_entity_poly.pdbx_seq_one_letter_code
_entity_poly.pdbx_strand_id
1 'polypeptide(L)'
;MLSFLVSCHVILHALVVCSIPLPGWVLEEMDKDQDLAYTDRSGRRNYEYVSLGCDAMPVLKGRTPIQCYADFMRAFRDHFATFMGNTIVEIQVGMGPAGELRYPSYPESDGTWSFPGIGEFQCYDRFMLSSLKAAAEAVGKPEWGNAGPGDSGSYKDWPEDTGFFRREGGWSTEYGEFFMSWYSQMLLEHGERILSAATGVFTGSPGVKISVKVAGIHWHYGTRSHAAELTAGYYNTRSHDGYAPIARMLARHGAVLNFTCVEMRDHEQPQDAQCRPEALVQQVAAAAREAGVGLAGENALPRYDDTAHDQVVATAADRAAEDRMVAFTYLRMGPDLFQPDNWRRFAAFVKRMTEPGAREACREQVEREAEGVAHATQPLVHEAAVALTN
;
A
#
# COMPACT_ATOMS: atom_id res chain seq x y z
N MET A 1 -2.96 -27.46 13.58
CA MET A 1 -1.51 -27.16 13.54
C MET A 1 -1.41 -25.81 12.84
N LEU A 2 -1.10 -24.72 13.55
CA LEU A 2 -0.85 -23.43 12.90
C LEU A 2 0.43 -23.59 12.09
N SER A 3 0.30 -23.69 10.76
CA SER A 3 1.44 -23.62 9.87
C SER A 3 1.91 -22.17 9.84
N PHE A 4 3.06 -21.88 10.44
CA PHE A 4 3.71 -20.58 10.30
C PHE A 4 4.33 -20.50 8.91
N LEU A 5 3.55 -20.04 7.96
CA LEU A 5 4.03 -19.68 6.64
C LEU A 5 4.57 -18.25 6.71
N VAL A 6 5.72 -18.02 6.09
CA VAL A 6 6.39 -16.72 6.07
C VAL A 6 6.00 -16.00 4.78
N SER A 7 5.38 -14.83 4.93
CA SER A 7 5.36 -13.82 3.87
C SER A 7 6.59 -12.93 4.04
N CYS A 8 7.40 -12.84 3.00
CA CYS A 8 8.59 -11.98 2.99
C CYS A 8 8.28 -10.70 2.22
N HIS A 9 8.43 -9.55 2.85
CA HIS A 9 8.41 -8.27 2.15
C HIS A 9 9.80 -7.99 1.58
N VAL A 10 9.90 -7.80 0.26
CA VAL A 10 11.09 -7.29 -0.41
C VAL A 10 11.11 -5.77 -0.25
N ILE A 11 11.79 -5.33 0.81
CA ILE A 11 11.81 -3.93 1.25
C ILE A 11 12.78 -3.15 0.37
N LEU A 12 12.23 -2.42 -0.59
CA LEU A 12 12.97 -1.54 -1.50
C LEU A 12 12.90 -0.05 -1.09
N HIS A 13 12.39 0.22 0.11
CA HIS A 13 12.14 1.55 0.67
C HIS A 13 12.77 1.69 2.06
N ALA A 14 12.91 2.92 2.55
CA ALA A 14 13.35 3.18 3.92
C ALA A 14 12.25 2.83 4.95
N LEU A 15 12.61 2.19 6.06
CA LEU A 15 11.69 1.88 7.16
C LEU A 15 11.75 2.97 8.24
N VAL A 16 10.63 3.64 8.49
CA VAL A 16 10.53 4.79 9.39
C VAL A 16 10.55 4.39 10.88
N VAL A 17 9.97 3.23 11.23
CA VAL A 17 9.85 2.79 12.65
C VAL A 17 11.20 2.42 13.29
N CYS A 18 12.16 1.91 12.49
CA CYS A 18 13.50 1.53 12.97
C CYS A 18 14.64 2.36 12.31
N SER A 19 14.31 3.47 11.63
CA SER A 19 15.25 4.31 10.87
C SER A 19 16.25 3.51 10.02
N ILE A 20 15.74 2.66 9.13
CA ILE A 20 16.57 1.91 8.18
C ILE A 20 16.45 2.59 6.81
N PRO A 21 17.46 3.35 6.35
CA PRO A 21 17.40 4.07 5.08
C PRO A 21 17.64 3.13 3.87
N LEU A 22 17.52 3.68 2.66
CA LEU A 22 18.02 3.02 1.45
C LEU A 22 19.51 2.67 1.57
N PRO A 23 20.01 1.68 0.80
CA PRO A 23 21.43 1.33 0.83
C PRO A 23 22.32 2.56 0.64
N GLY A 24 23.37 2.71 1.44
CA GLY A 24 24.21 3.92 1.43
C GLY A 24 24.76 4.28 0.05
N TRP A 25 25.08 3.28 -0.78
CA TRP A 25 25.54 3.52 -2.15
C TRP A 25 24.46 4.09 -3.10
N VAL A 26 23.17 3.88 -2.81
CA VAL A 26 22.05 4.51 -3.54
C VAL A 26 21.93 5.96 -3.09
N LEU A 27 22.03 6.21 -1.77
CA LEU A 27 22.02 7.57 -1.22
C LEU A 27 23.18 8.40 -1.79
N GLU A 28 24.37 7.81 -1.93
CA GLU A 28 25.51 8.45 -2.61
C GLU A 28 25.20 8.88 -4.06
N GLU A 29 24.40 8.11 -4.81
CA GLU A 29 23.98 8.52 -6.16
C GLU A 29 22.88 9.59 -6.09
N MET A 30 21.96 9.51 -5.13
CA MET A 30 20.94 10.55 -4.89
C MET A 30 21.55 11.87 -4.42
N ASP A 31 22.68 11.85 -3.72
CA ASP A 31 23.43 13.06 -3.33
C ASP A 31 24.10 13.74 -4.53
N LYS A 32 24.54 12.95 -5.52
CA LYS A 32 25.08 13.46 -6.79
C LYS A 32 23.97 14.00 -7.69
N ASP A 33 22.81 13.36 -7.66
CA ASP A 33 21.66 13.67 -8.49
C ASP A 33 20.36 13.58 -7.70
N GLN A 34 19.94 14.72 -7.15
CA GLN A 34 18.76 14.79 -6.27
C GLN A 34 17.44 14.53 -7.00
N ASP A 35 17.40 14.57 -8.33
CA ASP A 35 16.22 14.20 -9.12
C ASP A 35 15.95 12.69 -9.13
N LEU A 36 16.80 11.88 -8.49
CA LEU A 36 16.52 10.49 -8.21
C LEU A 36 15.51 10.31 -7.06
N ALA A 37 15.24 11.34 -6.28
CA ALA A 37 14.24 11.36 -5.22
C ALA A 37 12.91 11.92 -5.73
N TYR A 38 11.79 11.40 -5.20
CA TYR A 38 10.49 12.05 -5.42
C TYR A 38 10.51 13.48 -4.90
N THR A 39 9.83 14.36 -5.64
CA THR A 39 9.97 15.81 -5.42
C THR A 39 8.62 16.50 -5.52
N ASP A 40 8.33 17.34 -4.54
CA ASP A 40 7.12 18.16 -4.53
C ASP A 40 7.31 19.50 -5.26
N ARG A 41 6.23 20.27 -5.38
CA ARG A 41 6.23 21.56 -6.09
C ARG A 41 7.20 22.57 -5.49
N SER A 42 7.47 22.47 -4.19
CA SER A 42 8.39 23.36 -3.46
C SER A 42 9.85 22.91 -3.55
N GLY A 43 10.12 21.81 -4.25
CA GLY A 43 11.46 21.25 -4.41
C GLY A 43 11.93 20.41 -3.23
N ARG A 44 11.06 20.07 -2.27
CA ARG A 44 11.40 19.14 -1.19
C ARG A 44 11.56 17.74 -1.75
N ARG A 45 12.59 17.03 -1.28
CA ARG A 45 13.00 15.72 -1.79
C ARG A 45 12.69 14.65 -0.75
N ASN A 46 12.06 13.56 -1.18
CA ASN A 46 11.79 12.40 -0.35
C ASN A 46 12.77 11.27 -0.69
N TYR A 47 13.63 10.92 0.27
CA TYR A 47 14.70 9.92 0.13
C TYR A 47 14.29 8.51 0.58
N GLU A 48 13.00 8.26 0.84
CA GLU A 48 12.52 6.95 1.27
C GLU A 48 12.46 5.94 0.12
N TYR A 49 12.39 6.41 -1.13
CA TYR A 49 12.30 5.58 -2.32
C TYR A 49 12.85 6.30 -3.56
N VAL A 50 13.34 5.55 -4.55
CA VAL A 50 13.83 6.10 -5.83
C VAL A 50 12.64 6.47 -6.72
N SER A 51 12.63 7.69 -7.29
CA SER A 51 11.52 8.15 -8.15
C SER A 51 11.30 7.21 -9.34
N LEU A 52 10.05 6.83 -9.59
CA LEU A 52 9.69 5.98 -10.73
C LEU A 52 10.00 6.62 -12.10
N GLY A 53 10.24 7.94 -12.13
CA GLY A 53 10.62 8.66 -13.35
C GLY A 53 11.94 8.15 -13.93
N CYS A 54 12.82 7.56 -13.12
CA CYS A 54 14.13 7.08 -13.55
C CYS A 54 14.25 5.54 -13.61
N ASP A 55 13.16 4.79 -13.44
CA ASP A 55 13.12 3.31 -13.45
C ASP A 55 13.89 2.63 -14.60
N ALA A 56 13.85 3.24 -15.79
CA ALA A 56 14.49 2.73 -17.01
C ALA A 56 15.83 3.42 -17.34
N MET A 57 16.29 4.32 -16.50
CA MET A 57 17.50 5.12 -16.72
C MET A 57 18.68 4.51 -15.95
N PRO A 58 19.89 4.39 -16.53
CA PRO A 58 21.04 3.73 -15.89
C PRO A 58 21.76 4.63 -14.87
N VAL A 59 20.99 5.14 -13.90
CA VAL A 59 21.40 6.18 -12.94
C VAL A 59 22.02 5.63 -11.65
N LEU A 60 21.99 4.31 -11.44
CA LEU A 60 22.50 3.66 -10.24
C LEU A 60 23.80 2.92 -10.55
N LYS A 61 24.91 3.66 -10.61
CA LYS A 61 26.26 3.14 -10.97
C LYS A 61 26.25 2.35 -12.29
N GLY A 62 25.52 2.85 -13.29
CA GLY A 62 25.39 2.25 -14.62
C GLY A 62 24.26 1.23 -14.78
N ARG A 63 23.51 0.92 -13.71
CA ARG A 63 22.30 0.08 -13.76
C ARG A 63 21.05 0.93 -13.61
N THR A 64 19.92 0.41 -14.09
CA THR A 64 18.60 1.02 -13.83
C THR A 64 18.04 0.59 -12.48
N PRO A 65 17.14 1.37 -11.85
CA PRO A 65 16.43 0.95 -10.65
C PRO A 65 15.77 -0.42 -10.80
N ILE A 66 15.05 -0.67 -11.91
CA ILE A 66 14.42 -1.97 -12.19
C ILE A 66 15.43 -3.12 -12.23
N GLN A 67 16.62 -2.91 -12.81
CA GLN A 67 17.69 -3.92 -12.79
C GLN A 67 18.18 -4.19 -11.37
N CYS A 68 18.40 -3.14 -10.56
CA CYS A 68 18.81 -3.29 -9.17
C CYS A 68 17.77 -4.07 -8.35
N TYR A 69 16.47 -3.81 -8.54
CA TYR A 69 15.39 -4.55 -7.88
C TYR A 69 15.36 -6.01 -8.31
N ALA A 70 15.46 -6.28 -9.61
CA ALA A 70 15.50 -7.63 -10.15
C ALA A 70 16.71 -8.43 -9.64
N ASP A 71 17.88 -7.80 -9.57
CA ASP A 71 19.11 -8.41 -9.05
C ASP A 71 18.97 -8.75 -7.56
N PHE A 72 18.38 -7.85 -6.78
CA PHE A 72 18.10 -8.10 -5.37
C PHE A 72 17.14 -9.27 -5.18
N MET A 73 16.01 -9.28 -5.90
CA MET A 73 15.03 -10.38 -5.85
C MET A 73 15.67 -11.71 -6.26
N ARG A 74 16.53 -11.71 -7.28
CA ARG A 74 17.25 -12.92 -7.72
C ARG A 74 18.21 -13.42 -6.66
N ALA A 75 19.00 -12.53 -6.06
CA ALA A 75 19.91 -12.88 -4.97
C ALA A 75 19.14 -13.43 -3.75
N PHE A 76 18.00 -12.83 -3.41
CA PHE A 76 17.12 -13.31 -2.35
C PHE A 76 16.60 -14.72 -2.64
N ARG A 77 16.04 -14.95 -3.84
CA ARG A 77 15.56 -16.26 -4.29
C ARG A 77 16.66 -17.31 -4.20
N ASP A 78 17.85 -17.01 -4.71
CA ASP A 78 18.96 -17.96 -4.79
C ASP A 78 19.50 -18.30 -3.40
N HIS A 79 19.62 -17.29 -2.52
CA HIS A 79 20.07 -17.49 -1.14
C HIS A 79 19.09 -18.31 -0.30
N PHE A 80 17.78 -18.07 -0.46
CA PHE A 80 16.72 -18.74 0.29
C PHE A 80 16.03 -19.87 -0.48
N ALA A 81 16.67 -20.41 -1.52
CA ALA A 81 16.06 -21.37 -2.45
C ALA A 81 15.44 -22.59 -1.76
N THR A 82 16.06 -23.08 -0.68
CA THR A 82 15.57 -24.24 0.09
C THR A 82 14.30 -23.96 0.91
N PHE A 83 13.96 -22.69 1.13
CA PHE A 83 12.78 -22.25 1.88
C PHE A 83 11.59 -21.88 0.98
N MET A 84 11.83 -21.63 -0.31
CA MET A 84 10.81 -21.22 -1.27
C MET A 84 9.75 -22.31 -1.49
N GLY A 85 8.48 -21.91 -1.44
CA GLY A 85 7.33 -22.79 -1.67
C GLY A 85 6.96 -23.69 -0.49
N ASN A 86 7.72 -23.63 0.61
CA ASN A 86 7.45 -24.37 1.84
C ASN A 86 7.34 -23.41 3.02
N THR A 87 8.46 -22.80 3.42
CA THR A 87 8.47 -21.81 4.50
C THR A 87 8.09 -20.43 3.97
N ILE A 88 8.70 -20.01 2.85
CA ILE A 88 8.38 -18.76 2.17
C ILE A 88 7.33 -19.07 1.12
N VAL A 89 6.10 -18.63 1.34
CA VAL A 89 4.96 -18.88 0.43
C VAL A 89 4.46 -17.61 -0.27
N GLU A 90 4.93 -16.45 0.18
CA GLU A 90 4.57 -15.17 -0.39
C GLU A 90 5.77 -14.23 -0.41
N ILE A 91 5.92 -13.53 -1.53
CA ILE A 91 6.84 -12.42 -1.72
C ILE A 91 6.00 -11.16 -1.96
N GLN A 92 5.92 -10.29 -0.97
CA GLN A 92 5.32 -8.98 -1.13
C GLN A 92 6.38 -8.02 -1.71
N VAL A 93 6.16 -7.54 -2.93
CA VAL A 93 7.13 -6.69 -3.63
C VAL A 93 6.83 -5.23 -3.35
N GLY A 94 7.75 -4.53 -2.66
CA GLY A 94 7.60 -3.11 -2.37
C GLY A 94 7.72 -2.25 -3.63
N MET A 95 6.81 -1.30 -3.84
CA MET A 95 6.74 -0.46 -5.05
C MET A 95 6.71 1.05 -4.76
N GLY A 96 7.15 1.44 -3.57
CA GLY A 96 7.10 2.82 -3.15
C GLY A 96 7.29 2.98 -1.64
N PRO A 97 6.96 4.17 -1.10
CA PRO A 97 7.02 4.45 0.34
C PRO A 97 6.18 3.45 1.13
N ALA A 98 6.68 3.00 2.28
CA ALA A 98 6.09 1.90 3.07
C ALA A 98 5.87 0.58 2.28
N GLY A 99 6.48 0.43 1.11
CA GLY A 99 6.34 -0.72 0.22
C GLY A 99 5.05 -0.70 -0.61
N GLU A 100 4.31 0.40 -0.56
CA GLU A 100 3.02 0.54 -1.21
C GLU A 100 3.21 1.07 -2.64
N LEU A 101 2.39 0.59 -3.58
CA LEU A 101 2.31 1.15 -4.92
C LEU A 101 1.61 2.52 -4.83
N ARG A 102 2.38 3.58 -4.57
CA ARG A 102 1.92 4.99 -4.53
C ARG A 102 3.07 5.98 -4.55
N TYR A 103 2.73 7.25 -4.67
CA TYR A 103 3.63 8.36 -4.40
C TYR A 103 3.72 8.70 -2.89
N PRO A 104 4.81 9.36 -2.42
CA PRO A 104 4.95 9.85 -1.05
C PRO A 104 4.16 11.15 -0.82
N SER A 105 2.85 11.16 -1.06
CA SER A 105 2.04 12.39 -1.01
C SER A 105 1.68 12.88 0.40
N TYR A 106 1.88 12.06 1.43
CA TYR A 106 1.57 12.37 2.84
C TYR A 106 2.74 12.01 3.80
N PRO A 107 3.92 12.65 3.67
CA PRO A 107 5.04 12.38 4.56
C PRO A 107 4.77 12.92 5.98
N GLU A 108 4.67 12.04 6.97
CA GLU A 108 4.40 12.39 8.37
C GLU A 108 5.66 12.80 9.16
N SER A 109 6.82 12.28 8.79
CA SER A 109 8.04 12.22 9.62
C SER A 109 8.58 13.57 10.13
N ASP A 110 8.30 14.67 9.44
CA ASP A 110 8.77 16.03 9.77
C ASP A 110 7.63 17.03 9.99
N GLY A 111 6.38 16.55 10.07
CA GLY A 111 5.19 17.39 10.17
C GLY A 111 4.84 18.16 8.90
N THR A 112 5.46 17.84 7.76
CA THR A 112 5.10 18.37 6.43
C THR A 112 3.62 18.15 6.15
N TRP A 113 3.14 16.94 6.43
CA TRP A 113 1.73 16.56 6.33
C TRP A 113 1.16 16.21 7.71
N SER A 114 -0.15 16.32 7.85
CA SER A 114 -0.89 15.79 8.99
C SER A 114 -2.29 15.40 8.53
N PHE A 115 -2.78 14.26 9.01
CA PHE A 115 -4.15 13.83 8.74
C PHE A 115 -5.17 14.91 9.16
N PRO A 116 -6.21 15.20 8.35
CA PRO A 116 -6.58 14.56 7.09
C PRO A 116 -6.18 15.36 5.83
N GLY A 117 -5.03 16.04 5.78
CA GLY A 117 -4.68 16.92 4.65
C GLY A 117 -4.67 16.22 3.27
N ILE A 118 -4.91 16.99 2.20
CA ILE A 118 -4.95 16.47 0.82
C ILE A 118 -3.63 15.88 0.29
N GLY A 119 -2.49 16.21 0.89
CA GLY A 119 -1.17 15.86 0.36
C GLY A 119 -0.73 16.74 -0.81
N GLU A 120 0.39 16.41 -1.46
CA GLU A 120 0.86 17.12 -2.66
C GLU A 120 1.33 16.13 -3.75
N PHE A 121 1.22 16.54 -5.02
CA PHE A 121 1.77 15.80 -6.16
C PHE A 121 3.31 15.73 -6.08
N GLN A 122 3.84 14.52 -6.25
CA GLN A 122 5.27 14.20 -6.07
C GLN A 122 6.00 13.98 -7.40
N CYS A 123 5.74 14.83 -8.39
CA CYS A 123 6.18 14.65 -9.78
C CYS A 123 7.11 15.76 -10.32
N TYR A 124 7.79 16.48 -9.44
CA TYR A 124 8.59 17.65 -9.81
C TYR A 124 10.09 17.37 -9.96
N ASP A 125 10.50 16.10 -9.93
CA ASP A 125 11.84 15.71 -10.36
C ASP A 125 11.99 15.84 -11.87
N ARG A 126 13.22 16.05 -12.35
CA ARG A 126 13.43 16.33 -13.79
C ARG A 126 12.95 15.20 -14.71
N PHE A 127 12.97 13.94 -14.27
CA PHE A 127 12.58 12.81 -15.11
C PHE A 127 11.06 12.80 -15.31
N MET A 128 10.32 12.98 -14.22
CA MET A 128 8.85 13.12 -14.25
C MET A 128 8.43 14.36 -15.05
N LEU A 129 9.06 15.52 -14.85
CA LEU A 129 8.76 16.72 -15.62
C LEU A 129 9.04 16.54 -17.12
N SER A 130 10.12 15.84 -17.48
CA SER A 130 10.41 15.51 -18.88
C SER A 130 9.35 14.57 -19.47
N SER A 131 8.88 13.58 -18.71
CA SER A 131 7.80 12.68 -19.13
C SER A 131 6.49 13.44 -19.35
N LEU A 132 6.11 14.30 -18.39
CA LEU A 132 4.91 15.14 -18.49
C LEU A 132 4.95 16.03 -19.73
N LYS A 133 6.10 16.68 -19.98
CA LYS A 133 6.29 17.52 -21.15
C LYS A 133 6.10 16.75 -22.46
N ALA A 134 6.70 15.56 -22.57
CA ALA A 134 6.55 14.72 -23.74
C ALA A 134 5.09 14.25 -23.93
N ALA A 135 4.39 13.89 -22.85
CA ALA A 135 2.98 13.51 -22.89
C ALA A 135 2.08 14.66 -23.38
N ALA A 136 2.37 15.89 -22.93
CA ALA A 136 1.64 17.10 -23.31
C ALA A 136 1.86 17.47 -24.79
N GLU A 137 3.09 17.35 -25.28
CA GLU A 137 3.43 17.53 -26.69
C GLU A 137 2.71 16.49 -27.57
N ALA A 138 2.61 15.23 -27.12
CA ALA A 138 1.96 14.15 -27.86
C ALA A 138 0.45 14.37 -28.07
N VAL A 139 -0.21 15.07 -27.15
CA VAL A 139 -1.64 15.43 -27.27
C VAL A 139 -1.86 16.80 -27.91
N GLY A 140 -0.81 17.46 -28.39
CA GLY A 140 -0.89 18.77 -29.04
C GLY A 140 -1.18 19.93 -28.09
N LYS A 141 -0.90 19.77 -26.79
CA LYS A 141 -1.13 20.76 -25.72
C LYS A 141 0.17 21.00 -24.94
N PRO A 142 1.26 21.46 -25.58
CA PRO A 142 2.58 21.59 -24.93
C PRO A 142 2.55 22.42 -23.64
N GLU A 143 1.62 23.39 -23.51
CA GLU A 143 1.43 24.21 -22.32
C GLU A 143 0.99 23.42 -21.09
N TRP A 144 0.34 22.26 -21.26
CA TRP A 144 -0.02 21.35 -20.17
C TRP A 144 1.20 20.64 -19.57
N GLY A 145 2.32 20.63 -20.30
CA GLY A 145 3.56 19.97 -19.94
C GLY A 145 4.53 20.81 -19.11
N ASN A 146 4.18 22.06 -18.79
CA ASN A 146 5.10 22.99 -18.14
C ASN A 146 5.40 22.60 -16.68
N ALA A 147 4.41 22.11 -15.95
CA ALA A 147 4.49 21.62 -14.57
C ALA A 147 3.17 20.94 -14.18
N GLY A 148 3.13 20.32 -12.98
CA GLY A 148 1.86 19.91 -12.37
C GLY A 148 0.96 21.09 -11.97
N PRO A 149 -0.30 20.84 -11.58
CA PRO A 149 -1.30 21.89 -11.32
C PRO A 149 -0.84 22.91 -10.28
N GLY A 150 -0.80 24.18 -10.68
CA GLY A 150 -0.34 25.28 -9.82
C GLY A 150 -1.31 25.67 -8.71
N ASP A 151 -2.57 25.27 -8.81
CA ASP A 151 -3.68 25.60 -7.90
C ASP A 151 -4.12 24.42 -7.01
N SER A 152 -3.26 23.40 -6.87
CA SER A 152 -3.47 22.18 -6.07
C SER A 152 -3.34 22.35 -4.56
N GLY A 153 -3.14 23.57 -4.06
CA GLY A 153 -2.92 23.82 -2.63
C GLY A 153 -1.62 23.22 -2.12
N SER A 154 -1.59 22.88 -0.84
CA SER A 154 -0.47 22.29 -0.11
C SER A 154 -0.90 21.14 0.80
N TYR A 155 0.07 20.40 1.35
CA TYR A 155 -0.14 19.13 2.08
C TYR A 155 -1.31 19.10 3.07
N LYS A 156 -1.51 20.19 3.82
CA LYS A 156 -2.49 20.27 4.93
C LYS A 156 -3.80 20.96 4.54
N ASP A 157 -3.91 21.41 3.30
CA ASP A 157 -5.12 22.08 2.83
C ASP A 157 -6.28 21.08 2.74
N TRP A 158 -7.50 21.62 2.68
CA TRP A 158 -8.71 20.86 2.42
C TRP A 158 -9.08 20.97 0.94
N PRO A 159 -9.77 19.99 0.36
CA PRO A 159 -10.12 20.00 -1.07
C PRO A 159 -10.82 21.30 -1.50
N GLU A 160 -11.80 21.75 -0.72
CA GLU A 160 -12.60 22.94 -1.02
C GLU A 160 -11.83 24.27 -0.90
N ASP A 161 -10.67 24.27 -0.26
CA ASP A 161 -9.79 25.45 -0.13
C ASP A 161 -8.84 25.61 -1.34
N THR A 162 -8.84 24.64 -2.26
CA THR A 162 -7.94 24.65 -3.43
C THR A 162 -8.68 24.93 -4.73
N GLY A 163 -7.99 25.55 -5.70
CA GLY A 163 -8.54 25.73 -7.04
C GLY A 163 -8.68 24.40 -7.78
N PHE A 164 -7.72 23.48 -7.56
CA PHE A 164 -7.67 22.22 -8.26
C PHE A 164 -8.67 21.19 -7.74
N PHE A 165 -8.81 20.99 -6.42
CA PHE A 165 -9.55 19.84 -5.83
C PHE A 165 -10.96 20.15 -5.32
N ARG A 166 -11.38 21.42 -5.27
CA ARG A 166 -12.75 21.78 -4.87
C ARG A 166 -13.81 21.10 -5.75
N ARG A 167 -15.06 21.09 -5.31
CA ARG A 167 -16.16 20.35 -5.98
C ARG A 167 -16.25 20.48 -7.50
N GLU A 168 -15.98 21.66 -8.04
CA GLU A 168 -15.91 21.99 -9.48
C GLU A 168 -14.56 22.64 -9.80
N GLY A 169 -13.49 21.92 -9.47
CA GLY A 169 -12.10 22.37 -9.56
C GLY A 169 -11.40 21.93 -10.84
N GLY A 170 -10.11 22.26 -10.93
CA GLY A 170 -9.23 21.86 -12.03
C GLY A 170 -9.21 20.35 -12.31
N TRP A 171 -9.41 19.51 -11.28
CA TRP A 171 -9.44 18.04 -11.39
C TRP A 171 -10.45 17.50 -12.40
N SER A 172 -11.57 18.20 -12.63
CA SER A 172 -12.65 17.80 -13.54
C SER A 172 -12.61 18.52 -14.90
N THR A 173 -11.51 19.20 -15.23
CA THR A 173 -11.31 19.86 -16.54
C THR A 173 -10.55 18.94 -17.49
N GLU A 174 -10.51 19.27 -18.80
CA GLU A 174 -9.70 18.50 -19.76
C GLU A 174 -8.21 18.42 -19.36
N TYR A 175 -7.65 19.50 -18.80
CA TYR A 175 -6.29 19.50 -18.27
C TYR A 175 -6.15 18.59 -17.05
N GLY A 176 -7.13 18.64 -16.12
CA GLY A 176 -7.15 17.78 -14.95
C GLY A 176 -7.21 16.31 -15.32
N GLU A 177 -8.09 15.94 -16.25
CA GLU A 177 -8.20 14.58 -16.78
C GLU A 177 -6.90 14.12 -17.45
N PHE A 178 -6.26 14.98 -18.24
CA PHE A 178 -4.95 14.71 -18.84
C PHE A 178 -3.88 14.47 -17.77
N PHE A 179 -3.73 15.39 -16.83
CA PHE A 179 -2.68 15.33 -15.82
C PHE A 179 -2.87 14.13 -14.88
N MET A 180 -4.10 13.84 -14.45
CA MET A 180 -4.42 12.68 -13.61
C MET A 180 -4.26 11.36 -14.34
N SER A 181 -4.62 11.30 -15.63
CA SER A 181 -4.37 10.12 -16.46
C SER A 181 -2.87 9.87 -16.59
N TRP A 182 -2.06 10.89 -16.88
CA TRP A 182 -0.61 10.76 -16.93
C TRP A 182 -0.01 10.32 -15.59
N TYR A 183 -0.38 11.00 -14.50
CA TYR A 183 0.22 10.76 -13.18
C TYR A 183 -0.07 9.35 -12.67
N SER A 184 -1.32 8.90 -12.78
CA SER A 184 -1.71 7.53 -12.41
C SER A 184 -1.14 6.47 -13.36
N GLN A 185 -1.04 6.76 -14.66
CA GLN A 185 -0.44 5.86 -15.64
C GLN A 185 1.05 5.63 -15.37
N MET A 186 1.80 6.66 -14.99
CA MET A 186 3.21 6.53 -14.57
C MET A 186 3.36 5.55 -13.40
N LEU A 187 2.43 5.57 -12.43
CA LEU A 187 2.41 4.63 -11.31
C LEU A 187 2.05 3.20 -11.77
N LEU A 188 1.09 3.04 -12.68
CA LEU A 188 0.76 1.74 -13.26
C LEU A 188 1.93 1.12 -14.05
N GLU A 189 2.65 1.93 -14.81
CA GLU A 189 3.84 1.49 -15.56
C GLU A 189 5.01 1.13 -14.65
N HIS A 190 5.17 1.82 -13.52
CA HIS A 190 6.09 1.43 -12.46
C HIS A 190 5.76 0.03 -11.93
N GLY A 191 4.51 -0.18 -11.52
CA GLY A 191 4.02 -1.47 -11.05
C GLY A 191 4.22 -2.59 -12.08
N GLU A 192 3.87 -2.34 -13.34
CA GLU A 192 4.01 -3.30 -14.44
C GLU A 192 5.48 -3.72 -14.64
N ARG A 193 6.43 -2.78 -14.61
CA ARG A 193 7.86 -3.06 -14.78
C ARG A 193 8.42 -3.89 -13.62
N ILE A 194 8.08 -3.53 -12.39
CA ILE A 194 8.53 -4.28 -11.20
C ILE A 194 7.91 -5.67 -11.18
N LEU A 195 6.61 -5.81 -11.45
CA LEU A 195 5.95 -7.12 -11.52
C LEU A 195 6.53 -7.99 -12.61
N SER A 196 6.77 -7.45 -13.80
CA SER A 196 7.42 -8.20 -14.88
C SER A 196 8.78 -8.75 -14.44
N ALA A 197 9.58 -7.94 -13.72
CA ALA A 197 10.85 -8.37 -13.16
C ALA A 197 10.67 -9.43 -12.05
N ALA A 198 9.76 -9.20 -11.11
CA ALA A 198 9.49 -10.10 -9.98
C ALA A 198 8.96 -11.46 -10.45
N THR A 199 7.94 -11.45 -11.30
CA THR A 199 7.39 -12.65 -11.94
C THR A 199 8.48 -13.40 -12.69
N GLY A 200 9.31 -12.71 -13.48
CA GLY A 200 10.46 -13.32 -14.16
C GLY A 200 11.46 -14.00 -13.21
N VAL A 201 11.67 -13.46 -12.01
CA VAL A 201 12.54 -14.06 -10.98
C VAL A 201 11.88 -15.27 -10.31
N PHE A 202 10.61 -15.17 -9.91
CA PHE A 202 9.95 -16.16 -9.05
C PHE A 202 9.07 -17.19 -9.79
N THR A 203 8.90 -17.09 -11.12
CA THR A 203 8.13 -18.08 -11.92
C THR A 203 8.62 -19.52 -11.70
N GLY A 204 9.91 -19.70 -11.45
CA GLY A 204 10.54 -21.02 -11.17
C GLY A 204 10.45 -21.50 -9.72
N SER A 205 9.67 -20.84 -8.85
CA SER A 205 9.52 -21.16 -7.43
C SER A 205 8.09 -21.62 -7.13
N PRO A 206 7.74 -22.91 -7.38
CA PRO A 206 6.39 -23.42 -7.13
C PRO A 206 5.95 -23.17 -5.70
N GLY A 207 4.68 -22.81 -5.51
CA GLY A 207 4.10 -22.55 -4.18
C GLY A 207 4.38 -21.15 -3.61
N VAL A 208 5.15 -20.31 -4.30
CA VAL A 208 5.35 -18.90 -3.94
C VAL A 208 4.36 -18.01 -4.68
N LYS A 209 3.65 -17.15 -3.95
CA LYS A 209 2.78 -16.09 -4.49
C LYS A 209 3.51 -14.75 -4.48
N ILE A 210 3.23 -13.90 -5.46
CA ILE A 210 3.64 -12.50 -5.45
C ILE A 210 2.45 -11.69 -4.95
N SER A 211 2.67 -10.74 -4.04
CA SER A 211 1.67 -9.79 -3.59
C SER A 211 2.18 -8.35 -3.73
N VAL A 212 1.26 -7.41 -3.90
CA VAL A 212 1.54 -5.98 -4.00
C VAL A 212 0.64 -5.24 -3.04
N LYS A 213 1.22 -4.31 -2.29
CA LYS A 213 0.49 -3.52 -1.32
C LYS A 213 -0.07 -2.25 -1.96
N VAL A 214 -1.36 -2.00 -1.75
CA VAL A 214 -2.08 -0.78 -2.17
C VAL A 214 -2.60 -0.07 -0.92
N ALA A 215 -2.37 1.23 -0.84
CA ALA A 215 -2.69 2.03 0.34
C ALA A 215 -4.19 2.35 0.44
N GLY A 216 -4.75 2.26 1.64
CA GLY A 216 -6.13 2.61 1.96
C GLY A 216 -6.27 4.10 2.27
N ILE A 217 -6.37 4.93 1.23
CA ILE A 217 -6.46 6.38 1.38
C ILE A 217 -7.92 6.78 1.54
N HIS A 218 -8.39 6.68 2.78
CA HIS A 218 -9.81 6.77 3.09
C HIS A 218 -10.32 8.19 3.34
N TRP A 219 -9.44 9.16 3.65
CA TRP A 219 -9.83 10.55 3.90
C TRP A 219 -10.13 11.28 2.59
N HIS A 220 -11.07 12.22 2.64
CA HIS A 220 -11.64 12.91 1.48
C HIS A 220 -12.29 12.02 0.41
N TYR A 221 -12.39 10.71 0.60
CA TYR A 221 -13.13 9.80 -0.29
C TYR A 221 -14.60 10.23 -0.46
N GLY A 222 -15.22 10.83 0.57
CA GLY A 222 -16.59 11.35 0.47
C GLY A 222 -16.74 12.61 -0.41
N THR A 223 -15.63 13.25 -0.82
CA THR A 223 -15.65 14.41 -1.72
C THR A 223 -15.85 13.96 -3.17
N ARG A 224 -15.98 14.90 -4.12
CA ARG A 224 -16.05 14.52 -5.54
C ARG A 224 -14.69 14.25 -6.16
N SER A 225 -13.67 14.99 -5.71
CA SER A 225 -12.32 14.92 -6.24
C SER A 225 -11.52 13.77 -5.67
N HIS A 226 -11.86 13.28 -4.47
CA HIS A 226 -11.07 12.25 -3.78
C HIS A 226 -9.60 12.69 -3.66
N ALA A 227 -9.37 13.95 -3.29
CA ALA A 227 -8.09 14.65 -3.46
C ALA A 227 -6.86 13.88 -2.95
N ALA A 228 -6.98 13.18 -1.81
CA ALA A 228 -5.90 12.41 -1.23
C ALA A 228 -5.52 11.16 -2.06
N GLU A 229 -6.51 10.50 -2.69
CA GLU A 229 -6.27 9.39 -3.61
C GLU A 229 -5.55 9.92 -4.86
N LEU A 230 -6.00 11.05 -5.40
CA LEU A 230 -5.38 11.70 -6.56
C LEU A 230 -3.90 12.07 -6.32
N THR A 231 -3.57 12.70 -5.19
CA THR A 231 -2.18 13.07 -4.89
C THR A 231 -1.29 11.84 -4.66
N ALA A 232 -1.85 10.72 -4.20
CA ALA A 232 -1.12 9.46 -4.06
C ALA A 232 -0.95 8.66 -5.37
N GLY A 233 -1.57 9.12 -6.45
CA GLY A 233 -1.49 8.50 -7.78
C GLY A 233 -2.64 7.55 -8.11
N TYR A 234 -3.61 7.38 -7.21
CA TYR A 234 -4.84 6.66 -7.50
C TYR A 234 -5.81 7.62 -8.16
N TYR A 235 -5.99 7.54 -9.48
CA TYR A 235 -6.96 8.37 -10.18
C TYR A 235 -8.39 7.88 -9.93
N ASN A 236 -8.79 7.83 -8.66
CA ASN A 236 -10.13 7.51 -8.23
C ASN A 236 -10.91 8.82 -8.05
N THR A 237 -12.13 8.87 -8.57
CA THR A 237 -13.06 9.99 -8.33
C THR A 237 -14.46 9.43 -8.23
N ARG A 238 -15.44 10.29 -7.95
CA ARG A 238 -16.86 9.88 -7.93
C ARG A 238 -17.34 9.18 -9.21
N SER A 239 -16.69 9.40 -10.35
CA SER A 239 -17.08 8.86 -11.66
C SER A 239 -15.97 8.09 -12.38
N HIS A 240 -14.83 7.85 -11.72
CA HIS A 240 -13.71 7.11 -12.31
C HIS A 240 -13.16 6.13 -11.29
N ASP A 241 -13.07 4.85 -11.67
CA ASP A 241 -12.50 3.81 -10.82
C ASP A 241 -10.98 3.73 -10.99
N GLY A 242 -10.25 4.27 -10.02
CA GLY A 242 -8.78 4.27 -10.02
C GLY A 242 -8.15 2.92 -9.63
N TYR A 243 -8.91 2.01 -9.03
CA TYR A 243 -8.42 0.72 -8.52
C TYR A 243 -8.58 -0.41 -9.53
N ALA A 244 -9.58 -0.35 -10.40
CA ALA A 244 -9.79 -1.34 -11.46
C ALA A 244 -8.58 -1.49 -12.40
N PRO A 245 -7.89 -0.42 -12.87
CA PRO A 245 -6.66 -0.56 -13.64
C PRO A 245 -5.53 -1.25 -12.88
N ILE A 246 -5.38 -0.98 -11.57
CA ILE A 246 -4.39 -1.60 -10.69
C ILE A 246 -4.68 -3.10 -10.58
N ALA A 247 -5.92 -3.48 -10.28
CA ALA A 247 -6.34 -4.88 -10.20
C ALA A 247 -6.09 -5.63 -11.52
N ARG A 248 -6.45 -5.04 -12.67
CA ARG A 248 -6.15 -5.62 -13.99
C ARG A 248 -4.66 -5.78 -14.26
N MET A 249 -3.83 -4.85 -13.80
CA MET A 249 -2.38 -4.98 -13.88
C MET A 249 -1.88 -6.17 -13.03
N LEU A 250 -2.32 -6.29 -11.78
CA LEU A 250 -1.95 -7.43 -10.93
C LEU A 250 -2.39 -8.77 -11.51
N ALA A 251 -3.59 -8.83 -12.11
CA ALA A 251 -4.14 -10.02 -12.76
C ALA A 251 -3.22 -10.58 -13.85
N ARG A 252 -2.64 -9.71 -14.69
CA ARG A 252 -1.72 -10.11 -15.76
C ARG A 252 -0.50 -10.88 -15.25
N HIS A 253 -0.08 -10.61 -14.03
CA HIS A 253 1.08 -11.22 -13.38
C HIS A 253 0.70 -12.32 -12.38
N GLY A 254 -0.59 -12.62 -12.21
CA GLY A 254 -1.05 -13.57 -11.20
C GLY A 254 -0.71 -13.15 -9.76
N ALA A 255 -0.52 -11.85 -9.54
CA ALA A 255 -0.20 -11.28 -8.23
C ALA A 255 -1.46 -11.11 -7.37
N VAL A 256 -1.29 -11.09 -6.05
CA VAL A 256 -2.32 -10.83 -5.05
C VAL A 256 -2.35 -9.33 -4.72
N LEU A 257 -3.55 -8.75 -4.65
CA LEU A 257 -3.74 -7.37 -4.17
C LEU A 257 -3.84 -7.41 -2.65
N ASN A 258 -2.86 -6.83 -1.96
CA ASN A 258 -2.91 -6.66 -0.51
C ASN A 258 -3.33 -5.22 -0.17
N PHE A 259 -4.45 -5.08 0.54
CA PHE A 259 -5.07 -3.79 0.81
C PHE A 259 -5.09 -3.47 2.31
N THR A 260 -4.84 -2.21 2.66
CA THR A 260 -4.84 -1.72 4.05
C THR A 260 -6.21 -1.15 4.45
N CYS A 261 -6.36 -0.75 5.73
CA CYS A 261 -7.57 -0.14 6.31
C CYS A 261 -8.77 -1.08 6.47
N VAL A 262 -8.55 -2.39 6.43
CA VAL A 262 -9.62 -3.40 6.52
C VAL A 262 -10.31 -3.41 7.89
N GLU A 263 -9.65 -2.90 8.92
CA GLU A 263 -10.16 -2.83 10.29
C GLU A 263 -11.01 -1.59 10.59
N MET A 264 -10.95 -0.57 9.72
CA MET A 264 -11.52 0.75 9.97
C MET A 264 -13.03 0.80 9.70
N ARG A 265 -13.75 1.60 10.50
CA ARG A 265 -15.17 1.91 10.28
C ARG A 265 -15.41 3.39 10.05
N ASP A 266 -16.40 3.74 9.24
CA ASP A 266 -16.73 5.13 8.88
C ASP A 266 -16.99 5.99 10.12
N HIS A 267 -17.70 5.45 11.13
CA HIS A 267 -18.08 6.19 12.34
C HIS A 267 -16.94 6.41 13.33
N GLU A 268 -15.80 5.73 13.17
CA GLU A 268 -14.59 5.95 13.97
C GLU A 268 -13.76 7.13 13.44
N GLN A 269 -14.12 7.66 12.27
CA GLN A 269 -13.37 8.70 11.57
C GLN A 269 -13.91 10.10 11.85
N PRO A 270 -13.07 11.16 11.78
CA PRO A 270 -13.55 12.53 11.84
C PRO A 270 -14.54 12.83 10.71
N GLN A 271 -15.69 13.42 11.05
CA GLN A 271 -16.77 13.66 10.10
C GLN A 271 -16.40 14.69 9.03
N ASP A 272 -15.65 15.71 9.43
CA ASP A 272 -15.14 16.77 8.57
C ASP A 272 -14.21 16.20 7.49
N ALA A 273 -13.33 15.25 7.85
CA ALA A 273 -12.41 14.56 6.93
C ALA A 273 -13.10 13.81 5.78
N GLN A 274 -14.42 13.59 5.84
CA GLN A 274 -15.20 12.83 4.87
C GLN A 274 -14.61 11.45 4.58
N CYS A 275 -14.11 10.79 5.62
CA CYS A 275 -13.55 9.46 5.50
C CYS A 275 -14.61 8.43 5.14
N ARG A 276 -14.27 7.48 4.26
CA ARG A 276 -15.13 6.36 3.87
C ARG A 276 -14.37 5.03 3.74
N PRO A 277 -13.64 4.57 4.77
CA PRO A 277 -12.86 3.33 4.69
C PRO A 277 -13.71 2.11 4.29
N GLU A 278 -14.96 2.01 4.74
CA GLU A 278 -15.81 0.85 4.43
C GLU A 278 -16.19 0.82 2.95
N ALA A 279 -16.56 1.97 2.37
CA ALA A 279 -16.88 2.09 0.95
C ALA A 279 -15.65 1.88 0.07
N LEU A 280 -14.49 2.38 0.51
CA LEU A 280 -13.21 2.19 -0.18
C LEU A 280 -12.84 0.70 -0.25
N VAL A 281 -12.91 -0.02 0.88
CA VAL A 281 -12.65 -1.47 0.92
C VAL A 281 -13.60 -2.23 -0.01
N GLN A 282 -14.89 -1.85 -0.04
CA GLN A 282 -15.88 -2.45 -0.97
C GLN A 282 -15.52 -2.19 -2.44
N GLN A 283 -15.07 -0.99 -2.79
CA GLN A 283 -14.66 -0.66 -4.15
C GLN A 283 -13.46 -1.51 -4.58
N VAL A 284 -12.42 -1.58 -3.75
CA VAL A 284 -11.21 -2.35 -4.06
C VAL A 284 -11.50 -3.84 -4.16
N ALA A 285 -12.36 -4.37 -3.28
CA ALA A 285 -12.80 -5.76 -3.36
C ALA A 285 -13.57 -6.06 -4.65
N ALA A 286 -14.45 -5.16 -5.08
CA ALA A 286 -15.17 -5.29 -6.35
C ALA A 286 -14.21 -5.27 -7.55
N ALA A 287 -13.23 -4.37 -7.55
CA ALA A 287 -12.20 -4.27 -8.60
C ALA A 287 -11.32 -5.53 -8.66
N ALA A 288 -10.89 -6.05 -7.51
CA ALA A 288 -10.11 -7.29 -7.43
C ALA A 288 -10.91 -8.49 -7.98
N ARG A 289 -12.17 -8.61 -7.58
CA ARG A 289 -13.07 -9.66 -8.06
C ARG A 289 -13.29 -9.59 -9.57
N GLU A 290 -13.61 -8.42 -10.11
CA GLU A 290 -13.82 -8.24 -11.55
C GLU A 290 -12.57 -8.61 -12.36
N ALA A 291 -11.38 -8.32 -11.82
CA ALA A 291 -10.11 -8.67 -12.45
C ALA A 291 -9.68 -10.14 -12.20
N GLY A 292 -10.38 -10.89 -11.35
CA GLY A 292 -9.99 -12.26 -10.97
C GLY A 292 -8.72 -12.32 -10.10
N VAL A 293 -8.45 -11.28 -9.32
CA VAL A 293 -7.29 -11.17 -8.44
C VAL A 293 -7.67 -11.51 -7.01
N GLY A 294 -6.83 -12.29 -6.34
CA GLY A 294 -6.99 -12.55 -4.91
C GLY A 294 -6.79 -11.26 -4.10
N LEU A 295 -7.70 -11.01 -3.15
CA LEU A 295 -7.62 -9.90 -2.21
C LEU A 295 -7.08 -10.38 -0.86
N ALA A 296 -5.98 -9.82 -0.40
CA ALA A 296 -5.46 -9.94 0.95
C ALA A 296 -5.68 -8.62 1.72
N GLY A 297 -5.73 -8.71 3.05
CA GLY A 297 -5.96 -7.56 3.92
C GLY A 297 -4.85 -7.33 4.94
N GLU A 298 -4.66 -6.07 5.31
CA GLU A 298 -3.84 -5.61 6.42
C GLU A 298 -4.61 -4.56 7.23
N ASN A 299 -4.47 -4.57 8.56
CA ASN A 299 -4.92 -3.43 9.35
C ASN A 299 -3.91 -2.27 9.23
N ALA A 300 -4.41 -1.05 9.09
CA ALA A 300 -3.57 0.13 8.92
C ALA A 300 -2.99 0.63 10.25
N LEU A 301 -3.78 0.58 11.33
CA LEU A 301 -3.37 1.03 12.66
C LEU A 301 -3.29 -0.14 13.66
N PRO A 302 -2.41 -0.07 14.68
CA PRO A 302 -2.41 -1.03 15.78
C PRO A 302 -3.75 -1.01 16.51
N ARG A 303 -4.51 -2.09 16.37
CA ARG A 303 -5.81 -2.29 17.03
C ARG A 303 -5.77 -3.62 17.77
N TYR A 304 -6.39 -3.71 18.94
CA TYR A 304 -6.44 -4.93 19.76
C TYR A 304 -7.84 -5.18 20.35
N ASP A 305 -8.80 -4.37 19.91
CA ASP A 305 -10.19 -4.41 20.33
C ASP A 305 -11.05 -5.25 19.39
N ASP A 306 -12.16 -5.75 19.93
CA ASP A 306 -13.04 -6.65 19.20
C ASP A 306 -13.76 -5.95 18.04
N THR A 307 -13.95 -4.63 18.10
CA THR A 307 -14.60 -3.86 17.02
C THR A 307 -13.78 -3.94 15.74
N ALA A 308 -12.46 -3.75 15.83
CA ALA A 308 -11.54 -3.92 14.70
C ALA A 308 -11.52 -5.36 14.19
N HIS A 309 -11.41 -6.34 15.10
CA HIS A 309 -11.42 -7.76 14.73
C HIS A 309 -12.72 -8.18 14.05
N ASP A 310 -13.87 -7.70 14.54
CA ASP A 310 -15.19 -7.94 13.97
C ASP A 310 -15.30 -7.34 12.57
N GLN A 311 -14.75 -6.15 12.35
CA GLN A 311 -14.72 -5.53 11.03
C GLN A 311 -13.91 -6.37 10.04
N VAL A 312 -12.69 -6.78 10.42
CA VAL A 312 -11.84 -7.63 9.58
C VAL A 312 -12.53 -8.96 9.27
N VAL A 313 -13.12 -9.61 10.27
CA VAL A 313 -13.86 -10.86 10.06
C VAL A 313 -15.04 -10.64 9.12
N ALA A 314 -15.78 -9.54 9.26
CA ALA A 314 -16.90 -9.23 8.38
C ALA A 314 -16.44 -8.99 6.93
N THR A 315 -15.35 -8.25 6.72
CA THR A 315 -14.78 -8.03 5.38
C THR A 315 -14.21 -9.33 4.78
N ALA A 316 -13.62 -10.19 5.60
CA ALA A 316 -13.10 -11.49 5.16
C ALA A 316 -14.20 -12.56 5.00
N ALA A 317 -15.40 -12.32 5.53
CA ALA A 317 -16.54 -13.19 5.46
C ALA A 317 -17.48 -12.73 4.34
N ASP A 318 -17.27 -13.27 3.13
CA ASP A 318 -18.16 -12.96 2.00
C ASP A 318 -18.97 -14.16 1.47
N ARG A 319 -20.06 -13.78 0.79
CA ARG A 319 -21.28 -14.55 0.47
C ARG A 319 -21.09 -15.70 -0.54
N ALA A 320 -19.95 -15.76 -1.22
CA ALA A 320 -19.54 -16.81 -2.15
C ALA A 320 -18.06 -17.17 -1.93
N ALA A 321 -17.64 -18.41 -2.24
CA ALA A 321 -16.28 -18.88 -1.97
C ALA A 321 -15.19 -18.14 -2.76
N GLU A 322 -15.55 -17.57 -3.92
CA GLU A 322 -14.67 -16.83 -4.84
C GLU A 322 -14.34 -15.42 -4.33
N ASP A 323 -15.15 -14.88 -3.41
CA ASP A 323 -15.04 -13.52 -2.88
C ASP A 323 -14.27 -13.48 -1.55
N ARG A 324 -13.76 -14.62 -1.09
CA ARG A 324 -13.08 -14.70 0.21
C ARG A 324 -11.70 -14.09 0.13
N MET A 325 -11.41 -13.24 1.11
CA MET A 325 -10.06 -12.76 1.39
C MET A 325 -9.10 -13.95 1.50
N VAL A 326 -8.02 -13.91 0.72
CA VAL A 326 -7.08 -15.03 0.58
C VAL A 326 -6.11 -15.11 1.75
N ALA A 327 -5.81 -13.97 2.37
CA ALA A 327 -4.93 -13.84 3.52
C ALA A 327 -5.22 -12.56 4.29
N PHE A 328 -4.93 -12.56 5.59
CA PHE A 328 -4.91 -11.35 6.41
C PHE A 328 -3.59 -11.29 7.18
N THR A 329 -2.89 -10.16 7.09
CA THR A 329 -1.64 -9.91 7.80
C THR A 329 -1.89 -8.90 8.92
N TYR A 330 -1.67 -9.32 10.17
CA TYR A 330 -1.93 -8.52 11.35
C TYR A 330 -0.75 -7.59 11.67
N LEU A 331 -1.00 -6.29 11.69
CA LEU A 331 -0.04 -5.25 12.05
C LEU A 331 -0.23 -4.86 13.53
N ARG A 332 0.72 -5.10 14.44
CA ARG A 332 2.00 -5.80 14.30
C ARG A 332 2.24 -6.64 15.55
N MET A 333 3.03 -7.69 15.40
CA MET A 333 3.63 -8.38 16.54
C MET A 333 4.47 -7.40 17.38
N GLY A 334 4.14 -7.26 18.66
CA GLY A 334 4.82 -6.38 19.59
C GLY A 334 4.36 -6.66 21.03
N PRO A 335 4.99 -6.04 22.04
CA PRO A 335 4.68 -6.30 23.45
C PRO A 335 3.20 -6.12 23.79
N ASP A 336 2.54 -5.14 23.19
CA ASP A 336 1.12 -4.86 23.42
C ASP A 336 0.20 -6.01 22.94
N LEU A 337 0.53 -6.68 21.83
CA LEU A 337 -0.22 -7.84 21.34
C LEU A 337 -0.20 -8.99 22.35
N PHE A 338 0.92 -9.14 23.05
CA PHE A 338 1.17 -10.23 23.99
C PHE A 338 0.68 -9.96 25.42
N GLN A 339 0.05 -8.80 25.66
CA GLN A 339 -0.68 -8.58 26.90
C GLN A 339 -1.82 -9.62 27.05
N PRO A 340 -2.09 -10.15 28.26
CA PRO A 340 -2.97 -11.31 28.41
C PRO A 340 -4.36 -11.17 27.77
N ASP A 341 -5.00 -10.01 27.90
CA ASP A 341 -6.32 -9.76 27.32
C ASP A 341 -6.26 -9.56 25.79
N ASN A 342 -5.23 -8.87 25.29
CA ASN A 342 -5.03 -8.67 23.85
C ASN A 342 -4.72 -9.99 23.14
N TRP A 343 -3.89 -10.85 23.75
CA TRP A 343 -3.59 -12.18 23.24
C TRP A 343 -4.83 -13.08 23.21
N ARG A 344 -5.68 -13.01 24.25
CA ARG A 344 -6.95 -13.74 24.28
C ARG A 344 -7.87 -13.33 23.13
N ARG A 345 -8.04 -12.02 22.91
CA ARG A 345 -8.83 -11.47 21.79
C ARG A 345 -8.24 -11.87 20.45
N PHE A 346 -6.92 -11.75 20.29
CA PHE A 346 -6.23 -12.14 19.06
C PHE A 346 -6.40 -13.63 18.76
N ALA A 347 -6.27 -14.51 19.75
CA ALA A 347 -6.51 -15.95 19.58
C ALA A 347 -7.95 -16.26 19.14
N ALA A 348 -8.94 -15.58 19.73
CA ALA A 348 -10.33 -15.69 19.32
C ALA A 348 -10.56 -15.18 17.88
N PHE A 349 -9.94 -14.05 17.52
CA PHE A 349 -9.95 -13.51 16.16
C PHE A 349 -9.37 -14.50 15.14
N VAL A 350 -8.19 -15.06 15.39
CA VAL A 350 -7.54 -16.05 14.52
C VAL A 350 -8.44 -17.27 14.31
N LYS A 351 -9.10 -17.75 15.38
CA LYS A 351 -10.04 -18.86 15.28
C LYS A 351 -11.22 -18.54 14.36
N ARG A 352 -11.82 -17.36 14.49
CA ARG A 352 -12.93 -16.90 13.62
C ARG A 352 -12.50 -16.73 12.16
N MET A 353 -11.26 -16.31 11.92
CA MET A 353 -10.71 -16.22 10.57
C MET A 353 -10.52 -17.61 9.93
N THR A 354 -10.18 -18.62 10.73
CA THR A 354 -9.78 -19.96 10.23
C THR A 354 -10.93 -20.95 10.11
N GLU A 355 -11.90 -20.91 11.03
CA GLU A 355 -12.99 -21.89 11.10
C GLU A 355 -14.28 -21.32 10.48
N PRO A 356 -14.79 -21.91 9.36
CA PRO A 356 -16.00 -21.42 8.71
C PRO A 356 -17.22 -21.36 9.64
N GLY A 357 -17.35 -22.31 10.59
CA GLY A 357 -18.44 -22.35 11.57
C GLY A 357 -18.25 -21.44 12.79
N ALA A 358 -17.02 -21.02 13.10
CA ALA A 358 -16.76 -20.09 14.21
C ALA A 358 -17.14 -18.64 13.87
N ARG A 359 -17.34 -18.34 12.57
CA ARG A 359 -17.87 -17.05 12.09
C ARG A 359 -19.34 -16.87 12.43
N GLU A 360 -20.10 -17.97 12.53
CA GLU A 360 -21.53 -18.00 12.85
C GLU A 360 -21.82 -18.37 14.33
N ALA A 361 -20.81 -18.88 15.05
CA ALA A 361 -20.92 -19.26 16.46
C ALA A 361 -21.07 -18.03 17.37
N CYS A 362 -21.77 -18.21 18.51
CA CYS A 362 -21.90 -17.16 19.51
C CYS A 362 -20.52 -16.76 20.04
N ARG A 363 -20.25 -15.46 20.08
CA ARG A 363 -18.96 -14.87 20.47
C ARG A 363 -18.44 -15.40 21.81
N GLU A 364 -19.31 -15.54 22.81
CA GLU A 364 -18.96 -16.07 24.13
C GLU A 364 -18.43 -17.52 24.08
N GLN A 365 -18.92 -18.33 23.13
CA GLN A 365 -18.48 -19.71 22.97
C GLN A 365 -17.06 -19.76 22.37
N VAL A 366 -16.80 -18.94 21.36
CA VAL A 366 -15.46 -18.83 20.74
C VAL A 366 -14.45 -18.28 21.73
N GLU A 367 -14.83 -17.28 22.54
CA GLU A 367 -13.98 -16.69 23.58
C GLU A 367 -13.60 -17.70 24.67
N ARG A 368 -14.55 -18.49 25.19
CA ARG A 368 -14.26 -19.56 26.17
C ARG A 368 -13.31 -20.62 25.63
N GLU A 369 -13.44 -20.98 24.36
CA GLU A 369 -12.54 -21.95 23.73
C GLU A 369 -11.15 -21.35 23.45
N ALA A 370 -11.09 -20.04 23.16
CA ALA A 370 -9.84 -19.30 23.00
C ALA A 370 -9.10 -19.09 24.32
N GLU A 371 -9.79 -19.02 25.47
CA GLU A 371 -9.17 -19.00 26.80
C GLU A 371 -8.28 -20.22 27.04
N GLY A 372 -8.72 -21.40 26.61
CA GLY A 372 -7.91 -22.62 26.69
C GLY A 372 -6.61 -22.53 25.88
N VAL A 373 -6.66 -21.93 24.70
CA VAL A 373 -5.48 -21.71 23.84
C VAL A 373 -4.55 -20.64 24.42
N ALA A 374 -5.11 -19.54 24.92
CA ALA A 374 -4.35 -18.46 25.56
C ALA A 374 -3.63 -18.97 26.83
N HIS A 375 -4.31 -19.79 27.64
CA HIS A 375 -3.70 -20.43 28.81
C HIS A 375 -2.61 -21.42 28.41
N ALA A 376 -2.83 -22.23 27.38
CA ALA A 376 -1.83 -23.20 26.90
C ALA A 376 -0.58 -22.54 26.30
N THR A 377 -0.72 -21.35 25.72
CA THR A 377 0.37 -20.60 25.08
C THR A 377 1.06 -19.60 26.00
N GLN A 378 0.56 -19.39 27.22
CA GLN A 378 1.06 -18.40 28.17
C GLN A 378 2.59 -18.45 28.41
N PRO A 379 3.25 -19.62 28.55
CA PRO A 379 4.70 -19.67 28.72
C PRO A 379 5.46 -19.10 27.51
N LEU A 380 5.03 -19.44 26.29
CA LEU A 380 5.64 -18.99 25.03
C LEU A 380 5.39 -17.49 24.80
N VAL A 381 4.20 -17.01 25.17
CA VAL A 381 3.84 -15.58 25.12
C VAL A 381 4.71 -14.76 26.03
N HIS A 382 5.00 -15.26 27.24
CA HIS A 382 5.90 -14.58 28.18
C HIS A 382 7.32 -14.50 27.63
N GLU A 383 7.86 -15.60 27.09
CA GLU A 383 9.17 -15.61 26.43
C GLU A 383 9.25 -14.63 25.25
N ALA A 384 8.22 -14.60 24.40
CA ALA A 384 8.14 -13.69 23.26
C ALA A 384 8.06 -12.22 23.70
N ALA A 385 7.27 -11.90 24.73
CA ALA A 385 7.17 -10.55 25.27
C ALA A 385 8.51 -10.06 25.85
N VAL A 386 9.25 -10.92 26.55
CA VAL A 386 10.59 -10.62 27.06
C VAL A 386 11.60 -10.41 25.93
N ALA A 387 11.53 -11.23 24.86
CA ALA A 387 12.41 -11.09 23.71
C ALA A 387 12.15 -9.80 22.89
N LEU A 388 10.92 -9.27 22.92
CA LEU A 388 10.52 -8.07 22.19
C LEU A 388 10.64 -6.76 22.99
N THR A 389 10.96 -6.84 24.28
CA THR A 389 11.17 -5.68 25.16
C THR A 389 12.65 -5.37 25.43
N ASN A 390 13.55 -6.27 25.04
CA ASN A 390 15.00 -6.06 24.99
C ASN A 390 15.43 -5.72 23.55
#